data_AF-A0A7J3UBM9-F1
#
_entry.id   AF-A0A7J3UBM9-F1
#
_cell.length_a   1.000
_cell.length_b   1.000
_cell.length_c   1.000
_cell.angle_alpha   90.00
_cell.angle_beta   90.00
_cell.angle_gamma   90.00
#
_symmetry.space_group_name_H-M   'P 1'
#
loop_
_entity.id
_entity.type
_entity.pdbx_description
1 polymer ?
#
loop_
_entity_poly.entity_id
_entity_poly.type
_entity_poly.pdbx_seq_one_letter_code
_entity_poly.pdbx_strand_id
1 'polypeptide(L)'
;MGKVKVTCPNCGKDFEVDENATRGKCPYCKISLIFENVEEKFKPSSLPAEEPKRRRREVMEEKVNVSYIENLVDMLPMKSEPEPKEISDVAVMELIEKETDEADGSDIEKKVDKILKNRG
;
A
#
# COMPACT_ATOMS: atom_id res chain seq x y z
N MET A 1 2.70 16.57 -27.48
CA MET A 1 2.92 16.60 -26.01
C MET A 1 2.62 15.21 -25.51
N GLY A 2 3.62 14.49 -25.03
CA GLY A 2 3.43 13.11 -24.54
C GLY A 2 2.83 13.11 -23.14
N LYS A 3 2.06 12.06 -22.85
CA LYS A 3 1.38 11.85 -21.57
C LYS A 3 1.84 10.53 -20.97
N VAL A 4 2.17 10.54 -19.70
CA VAL A 4 2.56 9.36 -18.92
C VAL A 4 1.46 8.98 -17.94
N LYS A 5 1.24 7.68 -17.77
CA LYS A 5 0.37 7.16 -16.71
C LYS A 5 1.17 7.05 -15.42
N VAL A 6 0.62 7.62 -14.35
CA VAL A 6 1.21 7.55 -13.02
C VAL A 6 0.17 7.10 -12.01
N THR A 7 0.61 6.30 -11.04
CA THR A 7 -0.23 5.83 -9.93
C THR A 7 -0.08 6.76 -8.73
N CYS A 8 -1.20 7.22 -8.17
CA CYS A 8 -1.15 8.04 -6.96
C CYS A 8 -0.73 7.19 -5.74
N PRO A 9 0.34 7.56 -4.99
CA PRO A 9 0.77 6.81 -3.81
C PRO A 9 -0.22 6.91 -2.63
N ASN A 10 -1.09 7.93 -2.62
CA ASN A 10 -2.05 8.15 -1.55
C ASN A 10 -3.37 7.39 -1.75
N CYS A 11 -3.85 7.27 -2.99
CA CYS A 11 -5.16 6.65 -3.26
C CYS A 11 -5.14 5.48 -4.24
N GLY A 12 -3.96 5.10 -4.76
CA GLY A 12 -3.77 3.95 -5.64
C GLY A 12 -4.45 4.05 -7.02
N LYS A 13 -4.97 5.23 -7.39
CA LYS A 13 -5.62 5.44 -8.69
C LYS A 13 -4.62 5.94 -9.72
N ASP A 14 -4.74 5.40 -10.93
CA ASP A 14 -3.95 5.82 -12.09
C ASP A 14 -4.56 7.04 -12.77
N PHE A 15 -3.71 7.93 -13.26
CA PHE A 15 -4.11 9.08 -14.06
C PHE A 15 -3.00 9.49 -15.02
N GLU A 16 -3.36 10.28 -16.04
CA GLU A 16 -2.42 10.80 -17.03
C GLU A 16 -1.86 12.14 -16.60
N VAL A 17 -0.58 12.34 -16.83
CA VAL A 17 0.12 13.61 -16.61
C VAL A 17 1.00 13.90 -17.82
N ASP A 18 1.22 15.18 -18.12
CA ASP A 18 2.19 15.55 -19.15
C ASP A 18 3.60 15.11 -18.74
N GLU A 19 4.36 14.55 -19.69
CA GLU A 19 5.73 14.08 -19.48
C GLU A 19 6.66 15.16 -18.91
N ASN A 20 6.39 16.42 -19.23
CA ASN A 20 7.19 17.56 -18.77
C ASN A 20 6.69 18.16 -17.43
N ALA A 21 5.62 17.63 -16.85
CA ALA A 21 5.11 18.13 -15.59
C ALA A 21 6.02 17.71 -14.44
N THR A 22 6.52 18.67 -13.67
CA THR A 22 7.33 18.41 -12.47
C THR A 22 6.50 18.38 -11.19
N ARG A 23 5.31 19.00 -11.20
CA ARG A 23 4.39 19.08 -10.05
C ARG A 23 2.94 19.02 -10.53
N GLY A 24 2.07 18.43 -9.72
CA GLY A 24 0.64 18.38 -9.99
C GLY A 24 -0.18 17.97 -8.77
N LYS A 25 -1.49 17.84 -8.94
CA LYS A 25 -2.40 17.32 -7.92
C LYS A 25 -3.09 16.06 -8.42
N CYS A 26 -3.26 15.08 -7.54
CA CYS A 26 -4.08 13.93 -7.86
C CYS A 26 -5.54 14.38 -8.11
N PRO A 27 -6.16 14.02 -9.26
CA PRO A 27 -7.54 14.44 -9.56
C PRO A 27 -8.57 13.81 -8.63
N TYR A 28 -8.21 12.71 -7.95
CA TYR A 28 -9.12 11.97 -7.09
C TYR A 28 -9.04 12.39 -5.62
N CYS A 29 -7.85 12.39 -5.02
CA CYS A 29 -7.67 12.70 -3.60
C CYS A 29 -7.09 14.10 -3.34
N LYS A 30 -6.82 14.88 -4.40
CA LYS A 30 -6.34 16.27 -4.36
C LYS A 30 -5.01 16.50 -3.65
N ILE A 31 -4.27 15.43 -3.33
CA ILE A 31 -2.92 15.54 -2.77
C ILE A 31 -1.96 16.12 -3.79
N SER A 32 -1.00 16.93 -3.32
CA SER A 32 0.06 17.48 -4.16
C SER A 32 1.14 16.43 -4.40
N LEU A 33 1.56 16.28 -5.65
CA LEU A 33 2.54 15.30 -6.10
C LEU A 33 3.67 16.00 -6.84
N ILE A 34 4.87 15.45 -6.69
CA ILE A 34 6.08 15.85 -7.42
C ILE A 34 6.42 14.68 -8.33
N PHE A 35 6.58 14.95 -9.62
CA PHE A 35 6.95 13.96 -10.62
C PHE A 35 8.43 14.12 -10.92
N GLU A 36 9.20 13.05 -10.74
CA GLU A 36 10.65 13.07 -10.94
C GLU A 36 10.96 12.53 -12.33
N ASN A 37 11.47 13.40 -13.22
CA ASN A 37 11.97 12.99 -14.52
C ASN A 37 13.42 12.55 -14.37
N VAL A 38 13.68 11.26 -14.58
CA VAL A 38 15.00 10.62 -14.40
C VAL A 38 16.05 11.13 -15.43
N GLU A 39 15.62 11.92 -16.41
CA GLU A 39 16.50 12.53 -17.43
C GLU A 39 17.27 13.77 -16.92
N GLU A 40 16.79 14.45 -15.87
CA GLU A 40 17.49 15.60 -15.29
C GLU A 40 18.44 15.18 -14.17
N LYS A 41 19.48 14.44 -14.56
CA LYS A 41 20.69 14.29 -13.74
C LYS A 41 21.27 15.69 -13.45
N PHE A 42 21.24 16.09 -12.19
CA PHE A 42 22.00 17.20 -11.59
C PHE A 42 21.78 18.60 -12.20
N LYS A 43 20.66 19.24 -11.89
CA LYS A 43 20.66 20.71 -11.71
C LYS A 43 20.43 21.02 -10.24
N PRO A 44 21.48 21.44 -9.49
CA PRO A 44 21.25 21.98 -8.16
C PRO A 44 20.27 23.15 -8.28
N SER A 45 19.29 23.15 -7.38
CA SER A 45 18.29 24.19 -7.23
C SER A 45 18.90 25.58 -7.41
N SER A 46 18.30 26.33 -8.32
CA SER A 46 18.46 27.78 -8.46
C SER A 46 17.99 28.47 -7.18
N LEU A 47 18.90 28.58 -6.21
CA LEU A 47 19.00 29.76 -5.37
C LEU A 47 19.70 30.84 -6.23
N PRO A 48 19.32 32.13 -6.13
CA PRO A 48 19.94 33.18 -6.92
C PRO A 48 21.46 33.18 -6.69
N ALA A 49 22.20 33.13 -7.78
CA ALA A 49 23.65 33.14 -7.79
C ALA A 49 24.17 34.52 -7.37
N GLU A 50 24.73 34.60 -6.16
CA GLU A 50 25.82 35.52 -5.87
C GLU A 50 27.16 34.75 -5.91
N GLU A 51 28.17 35.38 -6.51
CA GLU A 51 29.37 34.79 -7.13
C GLU A 51 30.32 34.00 -6.20
N PRO A 52 31.07 33.00 -6.73
CA PRO A 52 31.91 32.12 -5.93
C PRO A 52 33.31 32.72 -5.71
N LYS A 53 33.53 33.44 -4.61
CA LYS A 53 34.89 33.69 -4.11
C LYS A 53 35.37 32.46 -3.33
N ARG A 54 36.28 31.72 -3.96
CA ARG A 54 37.02 30.59 -3.39
C ARG A 54 37.63 30.97 -2.03
N ARG A 55 37.04 30.48 -0.94
CA ARG A 55 37.70 30.36 0.37
C ARG A 55 37.56 28.91 0.81
N ARG A 56 38.69 28.32 1.25
CA ARG A 56 38.80 27.00 1.86
C ARG A 56 37.59 26.76 2.76
N ARG A 57 36.80 25.72 2.47
CA ARG A 57 35.72 25.28 3.35
C ARG A 57 36.37 24.64 4.57
N GLU A 58 36.41 25.35 5.69
CA GLU A 58 36.43 24.70 6.99
C GLU A 58 35.11 23.95 7.12
N VAL A 59 35.18 22.63 7.33
CA VAL A 59 34.00 21.82 7.64
C VAL A 59 33.57 22.22 9.04
N MET A 60 32.60 23.13 9.14
CA MET A 60 31.94 23.42 10.41
C MET A 60 31.08 22.21 10.75
N GLU A 61 31.50 21.46 11.78
CA GLU A 61 30.67 20.42 12.38
C GLU A 61 29.52 21.12 13.12
N GLU A 62 28.37 21.22 12.45
CA GLU A 62 27.15 21.70 13.06
C GLU A 62 26.60 20.60 13.98
N LYS A 63 26.79 20.77 15.29
CA LYS A 63 26.26 19.86 16.30
C LYS A 63 24.75 20.02 16.39
N VAL A 64 24.02 19.06 15.83
CA VAL A 64 22.56 19.00 15.92
C VAL A 64 22.15 18.64 17.36
N ASN A 65 21.34 19.48 17.99
CA ASN A 65 20.89 19.26 19.37
C ASN A 65 19.70 18.29 19.40
N VAL A 66 19.95 17.05 19.82
CA VAL A 66 18.96 15.96 19.86
C VAL A 66 18.04 15.98 21.09
N SER A 67 18.26 16.90 22.04
CA SER A 67 17.49 16.97 23.29
C SER A 67 15.98 17.12 23.09
N TYR A 68 15.55 17.77 22.00
CA TYR A 68 14.14 17.92 21.69
C TYR A 68 13.47 16.58 21.36
N ILE A 69 14.18 15.70 20.66
CA ILE A 69 13.66 14.38 20.25
C ILE A 69 13.63 13.44 21.46
N GLU A 70 14.67 13.45 22.29
CA GLU A 70 14.75 12.62 23.50
C GLU A 70 13.58 12.92 24.45
N ASN A 71 13.31 14.20 24.71
CA ASN A 71 12.18 14.62 25.54
C ASN A 71 10.82 14.18 24.97
N LEU A 72 10.67 14.11 23.64
CA LEU A 72 9.43 13.65 23.02
C LEU A 72 9.25 12.13 23.16
N VAL A 73 10.33 11.35 23.06
CA VAL A 73 10.27 9.88 23.20
C VAL A 73 9.88 9.50 24.63
N ASP A 74 10.39 10.20 25.64
CA ASP A 74 10.08 9.95 27.05
C ASP A 74 8.62 10.27 27.41
N MET A 75 7.99 11.20 26.68
CA MET A 75 6.57 11.55 26.87
C MET A 75 5.60 10.62 26.14
N LEU A 76 6.08 9.71 25.29
CA LEU A 76 5.19 8.77 24.62
C LEU A 76 4.72 7.71 25.62
N PRO A 77 3.39 7.51 25.76
CA PRO A 77 2.89 6.41 26.57
C PRO A 77 3.40 5.11 25.92
N MET A 78 4.13 4.31 26.69
CA MET A 78 4.45 2.95 26.30
C MET A 78 3.13 2.26 25.95
N LYS A 79 2.88 2.03 24.66
CA LYS A 79 1.82 1.13 24.24
C LYS A 79 2.25 -0.24 24.75
N SER A 80 1.74 -0.60 25.92
CA SER A 80 1.72 -2.00 26.36
C SER A 80 1.16 -2.78 25.18
N GLU A 81 1.95 -3.72 24.67
CA GLU A 81 1.49 -4.67 23.67
C GLU A 81 0.15 -5.24 24.17
N PRO A 82 -0.88 -5.34 23.30
CA PRO A 82 -2.12 -5.96 23.72
C PRO A 82 -1.78 -7.38 24.19
N GLU A 83 -2.02 -7.67 25.47
CA GLU A 83 -1.90 -9.03 25.99
C GLU A 83 -2.64 -9.96 25.04
N PRO A 84 -2.04 -11.08 24.61
CA PRO A 84 -2.69 -11.99 23.69
C PRO A 84 -3.99 -12.43 24.34
N LYS A 85 -5.11 -11.98 23.79
CA LYS A 85 -6.43 -12.48 24.20
C LYS A 85 -6.41 -13.95 23.84
N GLU A 86 -6.43 -14.82 24.85
CA GLU A 86 -6.67 -16.24 24.64
C GLU A 86 -8.03 -16.37 23.94
N ILE A 87 -7.99 -16.65 22.64
CA ILE A 87 -9.17 -16.99 21.88
C ILE A 87 -9.49 -18.42 22.30
N SER A 88 -10.46 -18.58 23.20
CA SER A 88 -11.06 -19.90 23.40
C SER A 88 -11.77 -20.27 22.10
N ASP A 89 -11.34 -21.35 21.45
CA ASP A 89 -12.01 -21.91 20.29
C ASP A 89 -13.44 -22.34 20.67
N VAL A 90 -14.40 -21.42 20.55
CA VAL A 90 -15.81 -21.77 20.61
C VAL A 90 -16.16 -22.36 19.26
N ALA A 91 -16.23 -23.69 19.21
CA ALA A 91 -16.80 -24.40 18.07
C ALA A 91 -18.27 -23.97 17.92
N VAL A 92 -18.53 -23.05 17.01
CA VAL A 92 -19.89 -22.75 16.54
C VAL A 92 -20.32 -23.93 15.68
N MET A 93 -20.90 -24.96 16.32
CA MET A 93 -21.77 -25.87 15.60
C MET A 93 -23.04 -25.08 15.29
N GLU A 94 -23.05 -24.40 14.14
CA GLU A 94 -24.32 -24.10 13.49
C GLU A 94 -25.01 -25.45 13.29
N LEU A 95 -26.10 -25.62 14.04
CA LEU A 95 -27.07 -26.67 13.85
C LEU A 95 -27.55 -26.53 12.41
N ILE A 96 -26.99 -27.32 11.50
CA ILE A 96 -27.59 -27.51 10.18
C ILE A 96 -28.98 -28.07 10.46
N GLU A 97 -29.99 -27.20 10.33
CA GLU A 97 -31.38 -27.63 10.37
C GLU A 97 -31.53 -28.71 9.32
N LYS A 98 -31.99 -29.88 9.77
CA LYS A 98 -32.39 -30.98 8.90
C LYS A 98 -33.54 -30.48 8.01
N GLU A 99 -33.22 -29.94 6.84
CA GLU A 99 -34.17 -29.90 5.74
C GLU A 99 -34.23 -31.31 5.16
N THR A 100 -35.25 -32.04 5.62
CA THR A 100 -35.72 -33.27 5.00
C THR A 100 -36.30 -32.92 3.64
N ASP A 101 -35.47 -32.96 2.60
CA ASP A 101 -35.95 -33.16 1.24
C ASP A 101 -35.60 -34.59 0.81
N GLU A 102 -36.52 -35.50 1.13
CA GLU A 102 -36.62 -36.80 0.48
C GLU A 102 -36.87 -36.60 -1.02
N ALA A 103 -35.79 -36.46 -1.81
CA ALA A 103 -35.86 -36.46 -3.27
C ALA A 103 -34.67 -37.20 -3.89
N ASP A 104 -34.92 -38.47 -4.19
CA ASP A 104 -34.38 -39.26 -5.31
C ASP A 104 -32.86 -39.45 -5.49
N GLY A 105 -32.24 -40.13 -4.52
CA GLY A 105 -30.98 -40.85 -4.75
C GLY A 105 -31.09 -42.00 -5.77
N SER A 106 -32.30 -42.47 -6.09
CA SER A 106 -32.53 -43.65 -6.95
C SER A 106 -32.22 -43.42 -8.43
N ASP A 107 -32.30 -42.17 -8.90
CA ASP A 107 -32.08 -41.83 -10.31
C ASP A 107 -30.60 -41.71 -10.69
N ILE A 108 -29.75 -41.39 -9.72
CA ILE A 108 -28.31 -41.26 -9.92
C ILE A 108 -27.71 -42.65 -10.10
N GLU A 109 -28.10 -43.62 -9.25
CA GLU A 109 -27.61 -45.00 -9.33
C GLU A 109 -27.98 -45.66 -10.68
N LYS A 110 -29.23 -45.47 -11.14
CA LYS A 110 -29.68 -45.99 -12.44
C LYS A 110 -28.93 -45.36 -13.62
N LYS A 111 -28.58 -44.07 -13.53
CA LYS A 111 -27.78 -43.38 -14.55
C LYS A 111 -26.35 -43.92 -14.59
N VAL A 112 -25.73 -44.16 -13.44
CA VAL A 112 -24.36 -44.69 -13.33
C VAL A 112 -24.29 -46.10 -13.92
N ASP A 113 -25.25 -46.97 -13.58
CA ASP A 113 -25.30 -48.34 -14.09
C ASP A 113 -25.46 -48.40 -15.62
N LYS A 114 -26.28 -47.50 -16.18
CA LYS A 114 -26.48 -47.37 -17.64
C LYS A 114 -25.24 -46.86 -18.37
N ILE A 115 -24.44 -45.99 -17.75
CA ILE A 115 -23.16 -45.52 -18.30
C ILE A 115 -22.13 -46.66 -18.31
N LEU A 116 -22.08 -47.47 -17.25
CA LEU A 116 -21.15 -48.60 -17.17
C LEU A 116 -21.47 -49.68 -18.20
N LYS A 117 -22.74 -49.96 -18.46
CA LYS A 117 -23.18 -50.95 -19.47
C LYS A 117 -22.92 -50.54 -20.92
N ASN A 118 -22.92 -49.25 -21.24
CA ASN A 118 -22.68 -48.76 -22.60
C ASN A 118 -21.19 -48.64 -22.96
N ARG A 119 -20.30 -48.86 -21.98
CA ARG A 119 -18.85 -48.69 -22.13
C ARG A 119 -18.09 -50.02 -22.26
N GLY A 120 -18.82 -51.13 -22.39
CA GLY A 120 -18.33 -52.48 -22.67
C GLY A 120 -18.69 -52.93 -24.08
#